data_AF-A0A453PJ00-F1
#
_entry.id   AF-A0A453PJ00-F1
#
_cell.length_a   1.000
_cell.length_b   1.000
_cell.length_c   1.000
_cell.angle_alpha   90.00
_cell.angle_beta   90.00
_cell.angle_gamma   90.00
#
_symmetry.space_group_name_H-M   'P 1'
#
loop_
_entity.id
_entity.type
_entity.pdbx_description
1 polymer ?
#
loop_
_entity_poly.entity_id
_entity_poly.type
_entity_poly.pdbx_seq_one_letter_code
_entity_poly.pdbx_strand_id
1 'polypeptide(L)'
;HDTMAGVAEAMETAKEFSIRIIPAVEISAVYSPSWGPAKSQELEKVLSSIREGRYTRAKEMLSKLRSLGMALNFEDVSNIAGNGVAPGRVHVARAMVEAGYVDNLRQAFSRYLYDGGPAYAIGSEPAGESVVQLICRTGGIAVLAHPWALKNPAPVIKDLKAAGLHAIEVYRSDGKLSGIE
;
A
#
# COMPACT_ATOMS: atom_id res chain seq x y z
N HIS A 1 -0.99 -1.97 -5.35
CA HIS A 1 -0.65 -2.40 -3.97
C HIS A 1 -1.12 -3.82 -3.76
N ASP A 2 -0.27 -4.68 -3.20
CA ASP A 2 -0.60 -6.03 -2.72
C ASP A 2 -1.11 -7.01 -3.80
N THR A 3 -0.82 -6.73 -5.07
CA THR A 3 -1.26 -7.55 -6.19
C THR A 3 -0.35 -7.37 -7.39
N MET A 4 -0.13 -8.46 -8.12
CA MET A 4 0.55 -8.49 -9.42
C MET A 4 -0.44 -8.57 -10.59
N ALA A 5 -1.76 -8.52 -10.33
CA ALA A 5 -2.80 -8.84 -11.32
C ALA A 5 -2.70 -8.04 -12.63
N GLY A 6 -2.31 -6.76 -12.57
CA GLY A 6 -2.16 -5.91 -13.76
C GLY A 6 -0.84 -6.06 -14.51
N VAL A 7 0.13 -6.83 -13.99
CA VAL A 7 1.47 -6.92 -14.58
C VAL A 7 1.46 -7.62 -15.93
N ALA A 8 0.70 -8.71 -16.06
CA ALA A 8 0.64 -9.47 -17.31
C ALA A 8 0.02 -8.64 -18.45
N GLU A 9 -1.10 -7.97 -18.17
CA GLU A 9 -1.76 -7.06 -19.12
C GLU A 9 -0.83 -5.91 -19.52
N ALA A 10 -0.20 -5.24 -18.55
CA ALA A 10 0.72 -4.15 -18.83
C ALA A 10 1.90 -4.60 -19.71
N MET A 11 2.51 -5.75 -19.40
CA MET A 11 3.60 -6.31 -20.20
C MET A 11 3.18 -6.65 -21.63
N GLU A 12 1.95 -7.14 -21.83
CA GLU A 12 1.42 -7.43 -23.16
C GLU A 12 1.27 -6.15 -23.97
N THR A 13 0.59 -5.14 -23.42
CA THR A 13 0.41 -3.83 -24.05
C THR A 13 1.75 -3.17 -24.38
N ALA A 14 2.75 -3.28 -23.49
CA ALA A 14 4.05 -2.64 -23.68
C ALA A 14 4.81 -3.12 -24.94
N LYS A 15 4.52 -4.32 -25.44
CA LYS A 15 5.09 -4.85 -26.68
C LYS A 15 4.73 -3.97 -27.89
N GLU A 16 3.55 -3.36 -27.88
CA GLU A 16 3.08 -2.49 -28.96
C GLU A 16 3.78 -1.13 -28.98
N PHE A 17 4.22 -0.65 -27.81
CA PHE A 17 4.74 0.71 -27.63
C PHE A 17 6.27 0.79 -27.52
N SER A 18 6.99 -0.33 -27.69
CA SER A 18 8.45 -0.41 -27.45
C SER A 18 8.86 0.08 -26.05
N ILE A 19 7.97 -0.08 -25.06
CA ILE A 19 8.23 0.29 -23.67
C ILE A 19 8.76 -0.94 -22.95
N ARG A 20 9.88 -0.78 -22.25
CA ARG A 20 10.36 -1.82 -21.33
C ARG A 20 9.61 -1.70 -20.00
N ILE A 21 8.77 -2.67 -19.70
CA ILE A 21 8.18 -2.81 -18.36
C ILE A 21 9.08 -3.67 -17.49
N ILE A 22 9.19 -3.27 -16.23
CA ILE A 22 9.83 -4.07 -15.21
C ILE A 22 8.75 -4.49 -14.19
N PRO A 23 8.45 -5.79 -14.07
CA PRO A 23 7.45 -6.31 -13.13
C PRO A 23 7.76 -5.91 -11.69
N ALA A 24 6.81 -5.28 -11.01
CA ALA A 24 6.95 -4.84 -9.64
C ALA A 24 5.61 -4.83 -8.91
N VAL A 25 5.66 -4.88 -7.58
CA VAL A 25 4.51 -4.71 -6.68
C VAL A 25 4.92 -3.87 -5.48
N GLU A 26 4.07 -2.92 -5.11
CA GLU A 26 4.16 -2.29 -3.79
C GLU A 26 3.43 -3.15 -2.76
N ILE A 27 4.19 -3.70 -1.81
CA ILE A 27 3.67 -4.58 -0.75
C ILE A 27 3.43 -3.74 0.49
N SER A 28 2.19 -3.77 0.98
CA SER A 28 1.78 -3.23 2.27
C SER A 28 2.39 -4.11 3.35
N ALA A 29 3.59 -3.71 3.75
CA ALA A 29 4.20 -4.09 5.00
C ALA A 29 4.14 -2.87 5.93
N VAL A 30 4.73 -2.98 7.11
CA VAL A 30 5.51 -1.85 7.59
C VAL A 30 6.70 -1.65 6.61
N TYR A 31 6.40 -1.09 5.43
CA TYR A 31 7.20 -0.67 4.26
C TYR A 31 7.90 -1.73 3.36
N SER A 32 7.61 -1.74 2.03
CA SER A 32 8.54 -2.00 0.87
C SER A 32 7.80 -2.34 -0.47
N PRO A 33 8.18 -1.76 -1.62
CA PRO A 33 7.99 -2.36 -2.95
C PRO A 33 9.06 -3.38 -3.38
N SER A 34 8.62 -4.33 -4.19
CA SER A 34 9.38 -5.45 -4.74
C SER A 34 9.52 -5.35 -6.25
N TRP A 35 10.64 -5.83 -6.78
CA TRP A 35 10.85 -6.18 -8.18
C TRP A 35 10.72 -7.71 -8.33
N GLY A 36 10.12 -8.19 -9.42
CA GLY A 36 9.39 -9.47 -9.50
C GLY A 36 10.09 -10.77 -9.04
N PRO A 37 9.32 -11.79 -8.56
CA PRO A 37 9.85 -13.07 -8.09
C PRO A 37 9.96 -14.15 -9.19
N ALA A 38 10.92 -15.07 -9.01
CA ALA A 38 11.03 -16.36 -9.70
C ALA A 38 10.10 -17.46 -9.11
N LYS A 39 9.52 -17.23 -7.92
CA LYS A 39 8.62 -18.17 -7.21
C LYS A 39 7.28 -17.50 -6.86
N SER A 40 6.37 -17.45 -7.83
CA SER A 40 5.10 -16.72 -7.75
C SER A 40 4.15 -17.18 -6.64
N GLN A 41 4.09 -18.49 -6.33
CA GLN A 41 3.08 -19.04 -5.42
C GLN A 41 3.28 -18.64 -3.96
N GLU A 42 4.53 -18.53 -3.50
CA GLU A 42 4.83 -18.12 -2.12
C GLU A 42 4.51 -16.64 -1.90
N LEU A 43 4.92 -15.80 -2.86
CA LEU A 43 4.58 -14.38 -2.85
C LEU A 43 3.06 -14.21 -2.85
N GLU A 44 2.34 -14.92 -3.73
CA GLU A 44 0.89 -14.79 -3.85
C GLU A 44 0.15 -15.15 -2.56
N LYS A 45 0.61 -16.17 -1.81
CA LYS A 45 0.03 -16.48 -0.49
C LYS A 45 0.12 -15.30 0.48
N VAL A 46 1.27 -14.64 0.52
CA VAL A 46 1.48 -13.47 1.39
C VAL A 46 0.64 -12.29 0.90
N LEU A 47 0.63 -12.01 -0.41
CA LEU A 47 -0.19 -10.95 -0.98
C LEU A 47 -1.68 -11.17 -0.72
N SER A 48 -2.18 -12.40 -0.82
CA SER A 48 -3.58 -12.74 -0.50
C SER A 48 -3.92 -12.44 0.94
N SER A 49 -3.07 -12.85 1.88
CA SER A 49 -3.26 -12.58 3.31
C SER A 49 -3.29 -11.07 3.62
N ILE A 50 -2.42 -10.29 2.97
CA ILE A 50 -2.44 -8.82 3.10
C ILE A 50 -3.76 -8.23 2.57
N ARG A 51 -4.23 -8.70 1.41
CA ARG A 51 -5.52 -8.26 0.84
C ARG A 51 -6.69 -8.59 1.77
N GLU A 52 -6.74 -9.78 2.35
CA GLU A 52 -7.76 -10.17 3.33
C GLU A 52 -7.74 -9.26 4.58
N GLY A 53 -6.55 -8.93 5.08
CA GLY A 53 -6.36 -7.97 6.16
C GLY A 53 -6.93 -6.59 5.81
N ARG A 54 -6.70 -6.13 4.57
CA ARG A 54 -7.24 -4.86 4.07
C ARG A 54 -8.77 -4.84 3.99
N TYR A 55 -9.40 -5.94 3.55
CA TYR A 55 -10.86 -6.08 3.57
C TYR A 55 -11.42 -5.96 4.99
N THR A 56 -10.80 -6.66 5.94
CA THR A 56 -11.18 -6.64 7.36
C THR A 56 -11.04 -5.24 7.95
N ARG A 57 -9.88 -4.62 7.72
CA ARG A 57 -9.58 -3.25 8.16
C ARG A 57 -10.58 -2.24 7.60
N ALA A 58 -10.94 -2.35 6.32
CA ALA A 58 -11.92 -1.46 5.69
C ALA A 58 -13.29 -1.57 6.38
N LYS A 59 -13.77 -2.79 6.64
CA LYS A 59 -15.03 -3.00 7.37
C LYS A 59 -14.99 -2.41 8.78
N GLU A 60 -13.86 -2.52 9.48
CA GLU A 60 -13.69 -1.93 10.80
C GLU A 60 -13.73 -0.39 10.76
N MET A 61 -13.04 0.24 9.80
CA MET A 61 -13.11 1.69 9.62
C MET A 61 -14.54 2.16 9.35
N LEU A 62 -15.30 1.41 8.54
CA LEU A 62 -16.71 1.72 8.25
C LEU A 62 -17.60 1.58 9.48
N SER A 63 -17.36 0.58 10.32
CA SER A 63 -18.03 0.43 11.61
C SER A 63 -17.77 1.63 12.53
N LYS A 64 -16.51 2.07 12.63
CA LYS A 64 -16.12 3.25 13.41
C LYS A 64 -16.76 4.53 12.87
N LEU A 65 -16.77 4.73 11.55
CA LEU A 65 -17.44 5.87 10.92
C LEU A 65 -18.94 5.88 11.18
N ARG A 66 -19.61 4.71 11.14
CA ARG A 66 -21.03 4.58 11.49
C ARG A 66 -21.30 5.03 12.92
N SER A 67 -20.46 4.66 13.89
CA SER A 67 -20.57 5.12 15.29
C SER A 67 -20.38 6.63 15.45
N LEU A 68 -19.77 7.29 14.47
CA LEU A 68 -19.62 8.75 14.40
C LEU A 68 -20.73 9.44 13.60
N GLY A 69 -21.79 8.70 13.21
CA GLY A 69 -22.90 9.23 12.41
C GLY A 69 -22.61 9.32 10.91
N MET A 70 -21.52 8.74 10.43
CA MET A 70 -21.11 8.73 9.02
C MET A 70 -21.23 7.32 8.45
N ALA A 71 -22.45 6.90 8.11
CA ALA A 71 -22.69 5.57 7.58
C ALA A 71 -22.30 5.49 6.10
N LEU A 72 -21.37 4.58 5.77
CA LEU A 72 -20.96 4.27 4.41
C LEU A 72 -21.21 2.80 4.10
N ASN A 73 -21.58 2.49 2.86
CA ASN A 73 -21.70 1.11 2.41
C ASN A 73 -20.35 0.57 1.99
N PHE A 74 -20.10 -0.70 2.31
CA PHE A 74 -18.87 -1.39 1.91
C PHE A 74 -18.78 -1.55 0.38
N GLU A 75 -19.93 -1.68 -0.29
CA GLU A 75 -20.03 -1.77 -1.75
C GLU A 75 -19.52 -0.50 -2.43
N ASP A 76 -19.90 0.69 -1.96
CA ASP A 76 -19.43 1.97 -2.50
C ASP A 76 -17.90 2.07 -2.40
N VAL A 77 -17.35 1.74 -1.23
CA VAL A 77 -15.89 1.72 -1.00
C VAL A 77 -15.18 0.71 -1.91
N SER A 78 -15.81 -0.45 -2.16
CA SER A 78 -15.26 -1.48 -3.03
C SER A 78 -15.31 -1.07 -4.50
N ASN A 79 -16.39 -0.42 -4.93
CA ASN A 79 -16.52 0.14 -6.27
C ASN A 79 -15.47 1.22 -6.54
N ILE A 80 -15.21 2.09 -5.57
CA ILE A 80 -14.15 3.11 -5.64
C ILE A 80 -12.76 2.47 -5.73
N ALA A 81 -12.54 1.32 -5.07
CA ALA A 81 -11.28 0.58 -5.17
C ALA A 81 -11.11 -0.11 -6.53
N GLY A 82 -12.22 -0.54 -7.14
CA GLY A 82 -12.25 -1.30 -8.39
C GLY A 82 -12.36 -2.80 -8.17
N ASN A 83 -12.84 -3.50 -9.19
CA ASN A 83 -13.07 -4.95 -9.14
C ASN A 83 -11.79 -5.71 -8.81
N GLY A 84 -11.86 -6.58 -7.79
CA GLY A 84 -10.72 -7.40 -7.35
C GLY A 84 -9.63 -6.64 -6.58
N VAL A 85 -9.83 -5.35 -6.29
CA VAL A 85 -8.89 -4.53 -5.53
C VAL A 85 -9.31 -4.48 -4.07
N ALA A 86 -8.42 -4.87 -3.16
CA ALA A 86 -8.67 -4.74 -1.73
C ALA A 86 -8.76 -3.25 -1.33
N PRO A 87 -9.83 -2.80 -0.66
CA PRO A 87 -9.95 -1.40 -0.26
C PRO A 87 -8.85 -0.96 0.71
N GLY A 88 -8.66 0.34 0.83
CA GLY A 88 -7.63 0.93 1.68
C GLY A 88 -8.12 2.28 2.21
N ARG A 89 -7.35 2.90 3.10
CA ARG A 89 -7.75 4.18 3.74
C ARG A 89 -8.12 5.26 2.73
N VAL A 90 -7.41 5.34 1.60
CA VAL A 90 -7.71 6.32 0.54
C VAL A 90 -9.07 6.08 -0.13
N HIS A 91 -9.50 4.82 -0.28
CA HIS A 91 -10.81 4.48 -0.85
C HIS A 91 -11.93 4.83 0.13
N VAL A 92 -11.73 4.59 1.43
CA VAL A 92 -12.66 5.06 2.47
C VAL A 92 -12.73 6.58 2.51
N ALA A 93 -11.58 7.27 2.44
CA ALA A 93 -11.54 8.73 2.38
C ALA A 93 -12.30 9.29 1.18
N ARG A 94 -12.17 8.66 0.00
CA ARG A 94 -12.95 9.02 -1.19
C ARG A 94 -14.45 8.81 -0.98
N ALA A 95 -14.85 7.67 -0.41
CA ALA A 95 -16.26 7.42 -0.09
C ALA A 95 -16.83 8.47 0.88
N MET A 96 -16.04 8.92 1.85
CA MET A 96 -16.45 10.01 2.76
C MET A 96 -16.66 11.34 2.00
N VAL A 97 -15.83 11.63 1.00
CA VAL A 97 -15.99 12.83 0.16
C VAL A 97 -17.23 12.72 -0.72
N GLU A 98 -17.41 11.59 -1.41
CA GLU A 98 -18.55 11.35 -2.30
C GLU A 98 -19.89 11.37 -1.55
N ALA A 99 -19.91 10.89 -0.30
CA ALA A 99 -21.07 10.95 0.58
C ALA A 99 -21.30 12.34 1.23
N GLY A 100 -20.42 13.32 0.99
CA GLY A 100 -20.55 14.68 1.52
C GLY A 100 -20.23 14.83 3.01
N TYR A 101 -19.58 13.83 3.65
CA TYR A 101 -19.18 13.92 5.05
C TYR A 101 -17.94 14.80 5.27
N VAL A 102 -17.12 14.97 4.23
CA VAL A 102 -15.89 15.77 4.25
C VAL A 102 -15.66 16.43 2.89
N ASP A 103 -15.03 17.61 2.88
CA ASP A 103 -14.83 18.44 1.68
C ASP A 103 -13.76 17.88 0.73
N ASN A 104 -12.78 17.14 1.28
CA ASN A 104 -11.65 16.60 0.53
C ASN A 104 -10.90 15.52 1.32
N LEU A 105 -9.99 14.82 0.62
CA LEU A 105 -9.17 13.76 1.22
C LEU A 105 -8.32 14.25 2.40
N ARG A 106 -7.79 15.48 2.31
CA ARG A 106 -6.96 16.04 3.40
C ARG A 106 -7.76 16.12 4.68
N GLN A 107 -9.01 16.60 4.62
CA GLN A 107 -9.90 16.68 5.78
C GLN A 107 -10.25 15.29 6.32
N ALA A 108 -10.51 14.31 5.43
CA ALA A 108 -10.76 12.91 5.83
C ALA A 108 -9.60 12.34 6.65
N PHE A 109 -8.37 12.50 6.15
CA PHE A 109 -7.17 12.02 6.84
C PHE A 109 -6.89 12.81 8.12
N SER A 110 -6.97 14.14 8.10
CA SER A 110 -6.61 14.95 9.27
C SER A 110 -7.58 14.82 10.44
N ARG A 111 -8.86 14.53 10.18
CA ARG A 111 -9.89 14.47 11.24
C ARG A 111 -10.23 13.05 11.68
N TYR A 112 -10.19 12.07 10.77
CA TYR A 112 -10.78 10.76 11.03
C TYR A 112 -9.83 9.59 10.81
N LEU A 113 -9.05 9.61 9.73
CA LEU A 113 -8.32 8.44 9.22
C LEU A 113 -6.80 8.46 9.48
N TYR A 114 -6.27 9.47 10.19
CA TYR A 114 -4.87 9.52 10.62
C TYR A 114 -4.55 8.38 11.59
N ASP A 115 -3.27 8.06 11.77
CA ASP A 115 -2.85 6.99 12.67
C ASP A 115 -3.27 7.29 14.12
N GLY A 116 -4.11 6.41 14.69
CA GLY A 116 -4.73 6.62 16.02
C GLY A 116 -5.97 7.50 16.01
N GLY A 117 -6.47 7.91 14.85
CA GLY A 117 -7.67 8.73 14.71
C GLY A 117 -8.99 7.98 14.98
N PRO A 118 -10.11 8.72 15.07
CA PRO A 118 -11.41 8.17 15.47
C PRO A 118 -11.92 7.01 14.61
N ALA A 119 -11.63 7.05 13.30
CA ALA A 119 -12.01 6.03 12.35
C ALA A 119 -10.84 5.15 11.90
N TYR A 120 -9.68 5.28 12.53
CA TYR A 120 -8.50 4.50 12.22
C TYR A 120 -8.65 3.06 12.70
N ALA A 121 -8.40 2.10 11.82
CA ALA A 121 -8.21 0.70 12.17
C ALA A 121 -6.75 0.31 11.91
N ILE A 122 -6.15 -0.43 12.84
CA ILE A 122 -4.81 -1.02 12.68
C ILE A 122 -4.95 -2.20 11.72
N GLY A 123 -4.08 -2.28 10.72
CA GLY A 123 -4.03 -3.45 9.84
C GLY A 123 -3.14 -4.55 10.43
N SER A 124 -3.22 -5.74 9.84
CA SER A 124 -2.39 -6.89 10.19
C SER A 124 -1.24 -7.08 9.18
N GLU A 125 -0.69 -5.98 8.67
CA GLU A 125 0.37 -6.03 7.67
C GLU A 125 1.63 -6.71 8.26
N PRO A 126 2.37 -7.51 7.46
CA PRO A 126 3.60 -8.15 7.91
C PRO A 126 4.69 -7.13 8.26
N ALA A 127 5.63 -7.55 9.11
CA ALA A 127 6.85 -6.80 9.39
C ALA A 127 7.67 -6.56 8.12
N GLY A 128 8.26 -5.37 8.00
CA GLY A 128 9.02 -4.97 6.81
C GLY A 128 10.19 -5.90 6.52
N GLU A 129 10.90 -6.34 7.55
CA GLU A 129 12.02 -7.27 7.48
C GLU A 129 11.59 -8.62 6.88
N SER A 130 10.44 -9.14 7.31
CA SER A 130 9.87 -10.39 6.78
C SER A 130 9.52 -10.26 5.31
N VAL A 131 9.03 -9.09 4.88
CA VAL A 131 8.72 -8.81 3.46
C VAL A 131 9.99 -8.67 2.64
N VAL A 132 11.00 -7.94 3.13
CA VAL A 132 12.31 -7.86 2.47
C VAL A 132 12.90 -9.25 2.27
N GLN A 133 12.92 -10.09 3.31
CA GLN A 133 13.43 -11.46 3.22
C GLN A 133 12.65 -12.32 2.22
N LEU A 134 11.33 -12.17 2.16
CA LEU A 134 10.48 -12.84 1.17
C LEU A 134 10.85 -12.41 -0.25
N ILE A 135 11.01 -11.12 -0.50
CA ILE A 135 11.40 -10.59 -1.80
C ILE A 135 12.76 -11.16 -2.22
N CYS A 136 13.76 -11.08 -1.33
CA CYS A 136 15.10 -11.59 -1.59
C CYS A 136 15.10 -13.09 -1.92
N ARG A 137 14.43 -13.92 -1.12
CA ARG A 137 14.42 -15.39 -1.32
C ARG A 137 13.60 -15.84 -2.53
N THR A 138 12.68 -14.98 -2.99
CA THR A 138 11.92 -15.21 -4.23
C THR A 138 12.65 -14.66 -5.46
N GLY A 139 13.84 -14.08 -5.31
CA GLY A 139 14.70 -13.61 -6.41
C GLY A 139 14.44 -12.17 -6.84
N GLY A 140 13.64 -11.42 -6.07
CA GLY A 140 13.32 -10.03 -6.34
C GLY A 140 14.31 -9.04 -5.74
N ILE A 141 14.20 -7.78 -6.17
CA ILE A 141 14.91 -6.65 -5.57
C ILE A 141 13.96 -5.99 -4.58
N ALA A 142 14.39 -5.81 -3.33
CA ALA A 142 13.61 -5.13 -2.30
C ALA A 142 13.99 -3.64 -2.25
N VAL A 143 12.99 -2.76 -2.41
CA VAL A 143 13.17 -1.31 -2.40
C VAL A 143 12.28 -0.69 -1.34
N LEU A 144 12.78 0.32 -0.60
CA LEU A 144 11.97 1.10 0.33
C LEU A 144 11.31 2.25 -0.44
N ALA A 145 9.98 2.22 -0.56
CA ALA A 145 9.22 3.32 -1.15
C ALA A 145 9.09 4.46 -0.16
N HIS A 146 9.04 5.68 -0.71
CA HIS A 146 8.71 6.92 -0.04
C HIS A 146 9.25 7.04 1.39
N PRO A 147 10.58 6.87 1.62
CA PRO A 147 11.16 6.91 2.97
C PRO A 147 10.87 8.23 3.70
N TRP A 148 10.65 9.33 2.99
CA TRP A 148 10.22 10.62 3.55
C TRP A 148 8.85 10.60 4.25
N ALA A 149 8.02 9.57 4.04
CA ALA A 149 6.75 9.39 4.74
C ALA A 149 6.95 8.81 6.16
N LEU A 150 8.13 8.26 6.44
CA LEU A 150 8.50 7.77 7.77
C LEU A 150 8.78 8.93 8.72
N LYS A 151 8.29 8.81 9.95
CA LYS A 151 8.65 9.75 11.04
C LYS A 151 10.15 9.73 11.35
N ASN A 152 10.78 8.55 11.29
CA ASN A 152 12.20 8.38 11.53
C ASN A 152 12.76 7.30 10.58
N PRO A 153 13.22 7.68 9.37
CA PRO A 153 13.62 6.72 8.35
C PRO A 153 14.94 6.01 8.66
N ALA A 154 15.90 6.67 9.32
CA ALA A 154 17.24 6.12 9.55
C ALA A 154 17.29 4.75 10.25
N PRO A 155 16.62 4.52 11.41
CA PRO A 155 16.61 3.21 12.05
C PRO A 155 15.90 2.16 11.20
N VAL A 156 14.78 2.53 10.55
CA VAL A 156 14.04 1.63 9.66
C VAL A 156 14.91 1.17 8.49
N ILE A 157 15.63 2.10 7.85
CA ILE A 157 16.56 1.76 6.76
C ILE A 157 17.65 0.81 7.26
N LYS A 158 18.18 1.03 8.47
CA LYS A 158 19.20 0.16 9.06
C LYS A 158 18.68 -1.27 9.28
N ASP A 159 17.49 -1.40 9.86
CA ASP A 159 16.87 -2.69 10.15
C ASP A 159 16.51 -3.44 8.85
N LEU A 160 15.90 -2.74 7.89
CA LEU A 160 15.61 -3.31 6.57
C LEU A 160 16.90 -3.67 5.81
N LYS A 161 17.97 -2.87 5.94
CA LYS A 161 19.26 -3.20 5.32
C LYS A 161 19.83 -4.50 5.89
N ALA A 162 19.74 -4.69 7.20
CA ALA A 162 20.13 -5.95 7.84
C ALA A 162 19.29 -7.15 7.36
N ALA A 163 18.02 -6.91 7.01
CA ALA A 163 17.12 -7.92 6.44
C ALA A 163 17.35 -8.22 4.94
N GLY A 164 18.15 -7.42 4.23
CA GLY A 164 18.47 -7.62 2.81
C GLY A 164 17.95 -6.54 1.87
N LEU A 165 17.61 -5.35 2.36
CA LEU A 165 17.16 -4.24 1.50
C LEU A 165 18.23 -3.87 0.46
N HIS A 166 17.80 -3.71 -0.78
CA HIS A 166 18.69 -3.44 -1.91
C HIS A 166 18.77 -1.95 -2.24
N ALA A 167 17.64 -1.24 -2.22
CA ALA A 167 17.60 0.18 -2.56
C ALA A 167 16.52 0.95 -1.80
N ILE A 168 16.56 2.27 -1.93
CA ILE A 168 15.58 3.21 -1.39
C ILE A 168 15.13 4.17 -2.50
N GLU A 169 13.90 4.62 -2.45
CA GLU A 169 13.41 5.70 -3.30
C GLU A 169 13.97 7.04 -2.80
N VAL A 170 14.54 7.84 -3.70
CA VAL A 170 15.18 9.13 -3.37
C VAL A 170 14.47 10.31 -4.03
N TYR A 171 13.87 10.10 -5.21
CA TYR A 171 13.21 11.14 -5.98
C TYR A 171 11.69 11.03 -5.85
N ARG A 172 11.06 12.17 -5.56
CA ARG A 172 9.61 12.33 -5.53
C ARG A 172 9.07 12.85 -6.86
N SER A 173 7.81 12.55 -7.14
CA SER A 173 7.08 13.09 -8.31
C SER A 173 6.94 14.61 -8.33
N ASP A 174 7.20 15.31 -7.21
CA ASP A 174 7.30 16.78 -7.13
C ASP A 174 8.73 17.33 -7.35
N GLY A 175 9.70 16.46 -7.69
CA GLY A 175 11.08 16.83 -7.99
C GLY A 175 11.92 17.20 -6.77
N LYS A 176 11.38 17.11 -5.54
CA LYS A 176 12.15 17.41 -4.33
C LYS A 176 13.00 16.20 -3.93
N LEU A 177 14.31 16.43 -3.78
CA LEU A 177 15.22 15.49 -3.13
C LEU A 177 14.80 15.35 -1.66
N SER A 178 14.54 14.13 -1.20
CA SER A 178 14.41 13.89 0.23
C SER A 178 15.79 14.07 0.88
N GLY A 179 15.94 15.15 1.64
CA GLY A 179 17.12 15.42 2.45
C GLY A 179 17.34 14.28 3.44
N ILE A 180 18.43 13.56 3.24
CA ILE A 180 19.12 12.90 4.34
C ILE A 180 19.97 14.01 4.95
N GLU A 181 19.42 14.73 5.92
CA GLU A 181 20.19 15.55 6.88
C GLU A 181 20.45 14.71 8.14
#